data_AF-A0A8C1QF06-F1
#
_entry.id   AF-A0A8C1QF06-F1
#
_cell.length_a   1.000
_cell.length_b   1.000
_cell.length_c   1.000
_cell.angle_alpha   90.00
_cell.angle_beta   90.00
_cell.angle_gamma   90.00
#
_symmetry.space_group_name_H-M   'P 1'
#
loop_
_entity.id
_entity.type
_entity.pdbx_description
1 polymer ?
#
loop_
_entity_poly.entity_id
_entity_poly.type
_entity_poly.pdbx_seq_one_letter_code
_entity_poly.pdbx_strand_id
1 'polypeptide(L)'
;MLIIFYCVILSLLSSVRCVKVFTQKPAILTEQKGRSVTMDCNIEKDERNSVSWYKQIPNAAPQYVLRYYHSNSDPYYGDGFSSSRFTSKAPSNIDYQLIISNVDVTDSAVYYCKTYDDTAKERQ
;
A
#
# COMPACT_ATOMS: atom_id res chain seq x y z
N MET A 1 0.00 -50.46 -0.80
CA MET A 1 0.48 -49.56 0.29
C MET A 1 1.37 -48.43 -0.22
N LEU A 2 2.36 -48.67 -1.08
CA LEU A 2 3.26 -47.61 -1.63
C LEU A 2 2.51 -46.50 -2.43
N ILE A 3 1.48 -46.88 -3.19
CA ILE A 3 0.66 -45.93 -3.98
C ILE A 3 -0.12 -44.97 -3.06
N ILE A 4 -0.60 -45.45 -1.92
CA ILE A 4 -1.35 -44.65 -0.94
C ILE A 4 -0.41 -43.66 -0.26
N PHE A 5 0.80 -44.09 0.13
CA PHE A 5 1.83 -43.19 0.65
C PHE A 5 2.22 -42.08 -0.32
N TYR A 6 2.33 -42.40 -1.62
CA TYR A 6 2.65 -41.42 -2.67
C TYR A 6 1.54 -40.40 -2.89
N CYS A 7 0.27 -40.82 -2.92
CA CYS A 7 -0.87 -39.90 -3.01
C CYS A 7 -0.99 -39.01 -1.76
N VAL A 8 -0.71 -39.54 -0.57
CA VAL A 8 -0.71 -38.77 0.68
C VAL A 8 0.40 -37.71 0.66
N ILE A 9 1.61 -38.05 0.21
CA ILE A 9 2.72 -37.09 0.03
C ILE A 9 2.39 -36.03 -1.03
N LEU A 10 1.75 -36.39 -2.15
CA LEU A 10 1.28 -35.45 -3.17
C LEU A 10 0.19 -34.50 -2.65
N SER A 11 -0.72 -34.98 -1.79
CA SER A 11 -1.71 -34.13 -1.13
C SER A 11 -1.10 -33.22 -0.05
N LEU A 12 0.02 -33.61 0.55
CA LEU A 12 0.82 -32.79 1.48
C LEU A 12 1.65 -31.73 0.75
N LEU A 13 1.92 -31.89 -0.55
CA LEU A 13 2.42 -30.84 -1.45
C LEU A 13 1.31 -29.87 -1.91
N SER A 14 0.19 -29.83 -1.18
CA SER A 14 -0.91 -28.91 -1.43
C SER A 14 -0.39 -27.48 -1.50
N SER A 15 -0.82 -26.81 -2.56
CA SER A 15 -0.33 -25.50 -3.00
C SER A 15 -0.18 -24.51 -1.85
N VAL A 16 1.06 -24.15 -1.51
CA VAL A 16 1.33 -22.93 -0.75
C VAL A 16 0.91 -21.77 -1.66
N ARG A 17 -0.22 -21.14 -1.34
CA ARG A 17 -0.58 -19.87 -1.98
C ARG A 17 0.32 -18.80 -1.36
N CYS A 18 1.33 -18.38 -2.11
CA CYS A 18 2.08 -17.17 -1.76
C CYS A 18 1.13 -15.99 -1.94
N VAL A 19 0.57 -15.50 -0.83
CA VAL A 19 -0.17 -14.24 -0.82
C VAL A 19 0.85 -13.16 -0.48
N LYS A 20 1.07 -12.22 -1.40
CA LYS A 20 1.84 -11.02 -1.09
C LYS A 20 1.05 -10.20 -0.08
N VAL A 21 1.60 -10.04 1.12
CA VAL A 21 0.99 -9.23 2.18
C VAL A 21 1.90 -8.04 2.44
N PHE A 22 1.56 -6.89 1.89
CA PHE A 22 2.22 -5.64 2.31
C PHE A 22 1.64 -5.18 3.65
N THR A 23 2.45 -4.48 4.45
CA THR A 23 2.05 -4.01 5.78
C THR A 23 1.89 -2.49 5.79
N GLN A 24 0.90 -1.99 6.53
CA GLN A 24 0.70 -0.56 6.74
C GLN A 24 0.58 -0.25 8.22
N LYS A 25 1.22 0.84 8.66
CA LYS A 25 1.27 1.25 10.06
C LYS A 25 1.13 2.77 10.22
N PRO A 26 0.57 3.23 11.35
CA PRO A 26 -0.25 2.46 12.27
C PRO A 26 -1.62 2.12 11.63
N ALA A 27 -2.31 1.10 12.15
CA ALA A 27 -3.65 0.74 11.66
C ALA A 27 -4.71 1.80 11.98
N ILE A 28 -4.52 2.54 13.07
CA ILE A 28 -5.35 3.67 13.49
C ILE A 28 -4.41 4.80 13.90
N LEU A 29 -4.70 6.00 13.39
CA LEU A 29 -3.94 7.21 13.68
C LEU A 29 -4.92 8.34 14.01
N THR A 30 -4.74 8.93 15.18
CA THR A 30 -5.53 10.08 15.65
C THR A 30 -4.56 11.19 16.00
N GLU A 31 -4.81 12.39 15.49
CA GLU A 31 -3.91 13.52 15.68
C GLU A 31 -4.69 14.84 15.78
N GLN A 32 -4.09 15.84 16.42
CA GLN A 32 -4.71 17.17 16.55
C GLN A 32 -4.66 17.97 15.24
N LYS A 33 -5.69 18.79 15.02
CA LYS A 33 -5.75 19.72 13.88
C LYS A 33 -4.47 20.56 13.80
N GLY A 34 -3.96 20.74 12.58
CA GLY A 34 -2.78 21.55 12.31
C GLY A 34 -1.44 20.84 12.49
N ARG A 35 -1.44 19.60 13.00
CA ARG A 35 -0.24 18.76 13.07
C ARG A 35 -0.03 17.99 11.76
N SER A 36 1.08 17.27 11.71
CA SER A 36 1.40 16.37 10.60
C SER A 36 1.30 14.94 11.07
N VAL A 37 0.81 14.06 10.19
CA VAL A 37 0.75 12.62 10.41
C VAL A 37 1.57 11.90 9.36
N THR A 38 2.11 10.75 9.74
CA THR A 38 2.86 9.85 8.85
C THR A 38 2.25 8.46 8.91
N MET A 39 2.02 7.88 7.74
CA MET A 39 1.60 6.48 7.59
C MET A 39 2.65 5.74 6.78
N ASP A 40 3.12 4.61 7.32
CA ASP A 40 4.10 3.74 6.71
C ASP A 40 3.42 2.65 5.87
N CYS A 41 4.07 2.28 4.77
CA CYS A 41 3.71 1.18 3.89
C CYS A 41 4.96 0.41 3.50
N ASN A 42 5.05 -0.86 3.86
CA ASN A 42 6.09 -1.77 3.38
C ASN A 42 5.48 -2.73 2.36
N ILE A 43 5.94 -2.66 1.10
CA ILE A 43 5.39 -3.46 -0.02
C ILE A 43 5.99 -4.86 -0.16
N GLU A 44 6.85 -5.29 0.77
CA GLU A 44 7.63 -6.55 0.85
C GLU A 44 8.59 -6.80 -0.31
N LYS A 45 8.20 -6.42 -1.53
CA LYS A 45 8.95 -6.61 -2.75
C LYS A 45 8.69 -5.45 -3.69
N ASP A 46 9.77 -4.86 -4.17
CA ASP A 46 9.74 -3.86 -5.22
C ASP A 46 9.35 -4.51 -6.56
N GLU A 47 8.40 -3.91 -7.25
CA GLU A 47 7.86 -4.42 -8.51
C GLU A 47 7.76 -3.36 -9.59
N ARG A 48 7.52 -2.09 -9.22
CA ARG A 48 7.54 -0.97 -10.18
C ARG A 48 8.14 0.31 -9.62
N ASN A 49 9.03 0.19 -8.65
CA ASN A 49 9.78 1.29 -8.03
C ASN A 49 8.86 2.44 -7.57
N SER A 50 7.60 2.13 -7.24
CA SER A 50 6.59 3.11 -6.91
C SER A 50 5.42 2.54 -6.11
N VAL A 51 4.76 3.44 -5.38
CA VAL A 51 3.47 3.20 -4.72
C VAL A 51 2.50 4.32 -5.06
N SER A 52 1.22 3.98 -5.06
CA SER A 52 0.11 4.92 -5.18
C SER A 52 -0.65 4.95 -3.86
N TRP A 53 -0.99 6.14 -3.38
CA TRP A 53 -1.77 6.36 -2.17
C TRP A 53 -3.21 6.71 -2.51
N TYR A 54 -4.14 6.14 -1.74
CA TYR A 54 -5.56 6.38 -1.89
C TYR A 54 -6.17 6.82 -0.56
N LYS A 55 -7.18 7.68 -0.66
CA LYS A 55 -8.05 8.12 0.44
C LYS A 55 -9.44 7.57 0.20
N GLN A 56 -10.06 6.96 1.21
CA GLN A 56 -11.42 6.46 1.12
C GLN A 56 -12.23 6.89 2.34
N ILE A 57 -13.25 7.70 2.08
CA ILE A 57 -14.29 8.00 3.05
C ILE A 57 -15.27 6.81 3.06
N PRO A 58 -15.81 6.38 4.22
CA PRO A 58 -16.79 5.29 4.27
C PRO A 58 -17.91 5.47 3.24
N ASN A 59 -18.22 4.39 2.51
CA ASN A 59 -19.23 4.35 1.44
C ASN A 59 -18.95 5.23 0.21
N ALA A 60 -17.76 5.82 0.09
CA ALA A 60 -17.33 6.56 -1.10
C ALA A 60 -16.35 5.74 -1.96
N ALA A 61 -16.27 6.09 -3.25
CA ALA A 61 -15.23 5.58 -4.12
C ALA A 61 -13.85 6.05 -3.64
N PRO A 62 -12.81 5.21 -3.74
CA PRO A 62 -11.45 5.64 -3.43
C PRO A 62 -10.99 6.81 -4.30
N GLN A 63 -10.40 7.81 -3.65
CA GLN A 63 -9.79 8.96 -4.28
C GLN A 63 -8.28 8.71 -4.42
N TYR A 64 -7.75 8.89 -5.62
CA TYR A 64 -6.32 8.84 -5.86
C TYR A 64 -5.65 10.08 -5.27
N VAL A 65 -4.71 9.91 -4.34
CA VAL A 65 -4.04 11.01 -3.63
C VAL A 65 -2.78 11.41 -4.37
N LEU A 66 -1.83 10.48 -4.48
CA LEU A 66 -0.57 10.68 -5.20
C LEU A 66 0.11 9.35 -5.54
N ARG A 67 1.08 9.39 -6.45
CA ARG A 67 2.04 8.32 -6.72
C ARG A 67 3.44 8.84 -6.46
N TYR A 68 4.25 8.00 -5.84
CA TYR A 68 5.63 8.32 -5.52
C TYR A 68 6.55 7.24 -6.07
N TYR A 69 7.65 7.67 -6.69
CA TYR A 69 8.71 6.79 -7.18
C TYR A 69 9.89 6.85 -6.21
N HIS A 70 10.45 5.70 -5.85
CA HIS A 70 11.61 5.63 -4.94
C HIS A 70 12.87 6.27 -5.55
N SER A 71 12.93 6.45 -6.87
CA SER A 71 14.00 7.17 -7.59
C SER A 71 14.04 8.69 -7.37
N ASN A 72 13.65 9.18 -6.19
CA ASN A 72 13.63 10.59 -5.78
C ASN A 72 12.96 11.50 -6.81
N SER A 73 11.76 11.13 -7.26
CA SER A 73 10.97 11.91 -8.22
C SER A 73 9.87 12.71 -7.51
N ASP A 74 9.47 13.83 -8.11
CA ASP A 74 8.32 14.59 -7.63
C ASP A 74 7.04 13.73 -7.65
N PRO A 75 6.17 13.82 -6.63
CA PRO A 75 4.93 13.04 -6.61
C PRO A 75 3.96 13.47 -7.72
N TYR A 76 3.27 12.51 -8.34
CA TYR A 76 2.15 12.79 -9.24
C TYR A 76 0.84 12.79 -8.45
N TYR A 77 0.21 13.95 -8.33
CA TYR A 77 -1.01 14.15 -7.52
C TYR A 77 -2.29 13.83 -8.28
N GLY A 78 -3.30 13.38 -7.54
CA GLY A 78 -4.67 13.32 -8.03
C GLY A 78 -5.42 14.64 -7.85
N ASP A 79 -6.63 14.70 -8.41
CA ASP A 79 -7.47 15.88 -8.37
C ASP A 79 -7.77 16.30 -6.92
N GLY A 80 -7.56 17.59 -6.62
CA GLY A 80 -7.78 18.14 -5.28
C GLY A 80 -6.65 17.88 -4.27
N PHE A 81 -5.57 17.20 -4.67
CA PHE A 81 -4.39 16.97 -3.83
C PHE A 81 -3.18 17.76 -4.35
N SER A 82 -2.28 18.16 -3.45
CA SER A 82 -1.07 18.91 -3.83
C SER A 82 0.03 18.77 -2.79
N SER A 83 1.24 19.16 -3.18
CA SER A 83 2.45 19.19 -2.35
C SER A 83 2.38 20.13 -1.14
N SER A 84 1.42 21.04 -1.11
CA SER A 84 1.19 21.92 0.04
C SER A 84 0.82 21.16 1.32
N ARG A 85 0.12 20.01 1.18
CA ARG A 85 -0.35 19.20 2.30
C ARG A 85 0.02 17.72 2.23
N PHE A 86 0.14 17.16 1.04
CA PHE A 86 0.38 15.73 0.85
C PHE A 86 1.74 15.52 0.22
N THR A 87 2.55 14.65 0.80
CA THR A 87 3.81 14.22 0.20
C THR A 87 4.09 12.77 0.54
N SER A 88 5.05 12.18 -0.16
CA SER A 88 5.50 10.82 0.12
C SER A 88 7.02 10.77 0.12
N LYS A 89 7.55 9.81 0.89
CA LYS A 89 8.97 9.47 0.92
C LYS A 89 9.13 7.98 0.76
N ALA A 90 10.31 7.55 0.35
CA ALA A 90 10.67 6.15 0.29
C ALA A 90 12.00 5.94 1.01
N PRO A 91 11.99 5.54 2.30
CA PRO A 91 13.21 5.21 3.04
C PRO A 91 14.01 4.06 2.42
N SER A 92 13.35 3.18 1.67
CA SER A 92 13.96 2.11 0.88
C SER A 92 13.13 1.87 -0.39
N ASN A 93 13.53 0.94 -1.25
CA ASN A 93 12.74 0.55 -2.43
C ASN A 93 11.46 -0.22 -2.08
N ILE A 94 11.30 -0.66 -0.84
CA ILE A 94 10.11 -1.37 -0.34
C ILE A 94 9.36 -0.63 0.77
N ASP A 95 9.97 0.36 1.41
CA ASP A 95 9.35 1.17 2.46
C ASP A 95 8.95 2.53 1.90
N TYR A 96 7.70 2.91 2.13
CA TYR A 96 7.10 4.16 1.68
C TYR A 96 6.32 4.82 2.81
N GLN A 97 6.27 6.14 2.79
CA GLN A 97 5.58 6.93 3.80
C GLN A 97 4.66 7.95 3.15
N LEU A 98 3.39 7.99 3.54
CA LEU A 98 2.50 9.11 3.25
C LEU A 98 2.58 10.10 4.41
N ILE A 99 2.89 11.35 4.11
CA ILE A 99 2.91 12.43 5.08
C ILE A 99 1.81 13.42 4.71
N ILE A 100 0.93 13.68 5.67
CA ILE A 100 -0.14 14.68 5.55
C ILE A 100 0.16 15.78 6.55
N SER A 101 0.43 16.99 6.08
CA SER A 101 0.68 18.15 6.92
C SER A 101 -0.59 18.98 7.13
N ASN A 102 -0.64 19.70 8.26
CA ASN A 102 -1.75 20.58 8.62
C ASN A 102 -3.11 19.85 8.50
N VAL A 103 -3.22 18.70 9.19
CA VAL A 103 -4.41 17.85 9.14
C VAL A 103 -5.65 18.58 9.65
N ASP A 104 -6.81 18.27 9.06
CA ASP A 104 -8.13 18.78 9.42
C ASP A 104 -9.12 17.61 9.62
N VAL A 105 -10.30 17.87 10.20
CA VAL A 105 -11.38 16.88 10.33
C VAL A 105 -11.84 16.34 8.98
N THR A 106 -11.69 17.10 7.90
CA THR A 106 -11.99 16.63 6.53
C THR A 106 -11.00 15.58 6.03
N ASP A 107 -9.88 15.38 6.72
CA ASP A 107 -8.88 14.35 6.39
C ASP A 107 -9.20 13.00 7.03
N SER A 108 -10.18 12.92 7.94
CA SER A 108 -10.64 11.66 8.53
C SER A 108 -11.19 10.69 7.47
N ALA A 109 -10.41 9.65 7.18
CA ALA A 109 -10.69 8.65 6.16
C ALA A 109 -9.78 7.43 6.37
N VAL A 110 -10.04 6.35 5.62
CA VAL A 110 -9.08 5.25 5.47
C VAL A 110 -8.08 5.63 4.39
N TYR A 111 -6.79 5.50 4.67
CA TYR A 111 -5.74 5.68 3.68
C TYR A 111 -5.02 4.36 3.45
N TYR A 112 -4.80 4.02 2.19
CA TYR A 112 -4.08 2.80 1.85
C TYR A 112 -3.11 3.01 0.69
N CYS A 113 -1.99 2.31 0.76
CA CYS A 113 -1.03 2.22 -0.32
C CYS A 113 -1.43 1.09 -1.27
N LYS A 114 -1.05 1.24 -2.54
CA LYS A 114 -1.22 0.23 -3.58
C LYS A 114 0.04 0.21 -4.43
N THR A 115 0.55 -0.98 -4.69
CA THR A 115 1.58 -1.23 -5.69
C THR A 115 1.07 -2.23 -6.73
N TYR A 116 1.84 -2.44 -7.78
CA TYR A 116 1.57 -3.52 -8.72
C TYR A 116 1.89 -4.87 -8.07
N ASP A 117 1.21 -5.92 -8.55
CA ASP A 117 1.53 -7.31 -8.27
C ASP A 117 1.86 -8.01 -9.60
N ASP A 118 3.13 -8.03 -9.97
CA ASP A 118 3.61 -8.69 -11.19
C ASP A 118 3.56 -10.24 -11.06
N THR A 119 3.27 -10.77 -9.87
CA THR A 119 3.07 -12.22 -9.66
C THR A 119 1.62 -12.65 -9.90
N ALA A 120 0.68 -11.71 -9.86
CA ALA A 120 -0.72 -11.92 -10.21
C ALA A 120 -0.85 -12.14 -11.72
N LYS A 121 -0.70 -13.39 -12.16
CA LYS A 121 -1.17 -13.80 -13.50
C LYS A 121 -2.69 -13.72 -13.52
N GLU A 122 -3.24 -12.63 -14.04
CA GLU A 122 -4.63 -12.63 -14.51
C GLU A 122 -4.73 -13.68 -15.62
N ARG A 123 -5.37 -14.82 -15.31
CA ARG A 123 -5.86 -15.72 -16.36
C ARG A 123 -7.02 -14.98 -17.03
N GLN A 124 -6.73 -14.26 -18.11
CA GLN A 124 -7.75 -13.95 -19.13
C GLN A 124 -8.11 -15.23 -19.89
#